data_AF-A0A534AE68-F1
#
_entry.id   AF-A0A534AE68-F1
#
_cell.length_a   1.000
_cell.length_b   1.000
_cell.length_c   1.000
_cell.angle_alpha   90.00
_cell.angle_beta   90.00
_cell.angle_gamma   90.00
#
_symmetry.space_group_name_H-M   'P 1'
#
loop_
_entity.id
_entity.type
_entity.pdbx_description
1 polymer ?
#
loop_
_entity_poly.entity_id
_entity_poly.type
_entity_poly.pdbx_seq_one_letter_code
_entity_poly.pdbx_strand_id
1 'polypeptide(L)'
;MKRDEVMKARAAAQHLKFVDGPVLILPLKHANRQFNPQTLQPLGDLGTVYPTLRLVDDWGVLEVEDGALMGKEMKTTTVSAAGIDPSGLKGAGWHLTLKPGWTVRAGSRKGDFVVGSAGAP
;
A
#
# COMPACT_ATOMS: atom_id res chain seq x y z
N MET A 1 10.85 13.80 27.15
CA MET A 1 10.18 14.70 26.18
C MET A 1 10.51 14.41 24.72
N LYS A 2 11.72 13.98 24.32
CA LYS A 2 12.07 13.75 22.89
C LYS A 2 11.41 12.54 22.19
N ARG A 3 10.77 11.61 22.92
CA ARG A 3 10.19 10.37 22.32
C ARG A 3 8.83 10.63 21.69
N ASP A 4 7.98 11.41 22.35
CA ASP A 4 6.62 11.72 21.88
C ASP A 4 6.63 12.52 20.58
N GLU A 5 7.56 13.46 20.42
CA GLU A 5 7.68 14.29 19.21
C GLU A 5 8.14 13.47 17.99
N VAL A 6 9.09 12.56 18.17
CA VAL A 6 9.58 11.69 17.08
C VAL A 6 8.49 10.73 16.61
N MET A 7 7.70 10.17 17.55
CA MET A 7 6.57 9.31 17.19
C MET A 7 5.48 10.06 16.43
N LYS A 8 5.15 11.29 16.87
CA LYS A 8 4.18 12.15 16.18
C LYS A 8 4.65 12.57 14.78
N ALA A 9 5.91 13.00 14.65
CA ALA A 9 6.48 13.39 13.36
C ALA A 9 6.50 12.21 12.37
N ARG A 10 6.84 11.00 12.86
CA ARG A 10 6.80 9.79 12.05
C ARG A 10 5.38 9.46 11.60
N ALA A 11 4.40 9.48 12.51
CA ALA A 11 3.00 9.22 12.16
C ALA A 11 2.47 10.21 11.11
N ALA A 12 2.79 11.50 11.24
CA ALA A 12 2.42 12.52 10.26
C ALA A 12 3.05 12.25 8.87
N ALA A 13 4.34 11.88 8.82
CA ALA A 13 5.00 11.54 7.57
C ALA A 13 4.40 10.29 6.90
N GLN A 14 4.03 9.27 7.68
CA GLN A 14 3.35 8.08 7.16
C GLN A 14 1.95 8.40 6.65
N HIS A 15 1.21 9.27 7.34
CA HIS A 15 -0.10 9.74 6.89
C HIS A 15 0.00 10.45 5.54
N LEU A 16 0.96 11.37 5.41
CA LEU A 16 1.21 12.09 4.16
C LEU A 16 1.57 11.11 3.02
N LYS A 17 2.38 10.08 3.30
CA LYS A 17 2.85 9.11 2.31
C LYS A 17 1.78 8.10 1.86
N PHE A 18 0.92 7.65 2.77
CA PHE A 18 0.00 6.53 2.52
C PHE A 18 -1.48 6.92 2.51
N VAL A 19 -1.81 8.20 2.72
CA VAL A 19 -3.19 8.68 2.81
C VAL A 19 -3.37 9.96 2.00
N ASP A 20 -2.62 11.03 2.30
CA ASP A 20 -2.87 12.33 1.67
C ASP A 20 -2.23 12.46 0.28
N GLY A 21 -1.09 11.81 0.08
CA GLY A 21 -0.40 11.74 -1.20
C GLY A 21 -1.09 10.81 -2.20
N PRO A 22 -0.56 10.76 -3.44
CA PRO A 22 -1.01 9.80 -4.45
C PRO A 22 -0.71 8.38 -3.97
N VAL A 23 -1.70 7.51 -4.04
CA VAL A 23 -1.60 6.14 -3.54
C VAL A 23 -2.08 5.08 -4.53
N LEU A 24 -1.49 3.90 -4.45
CA LEU A 24 -2.00 2.70 -5.13
C LEU A 24 -2.71 1.81 -4.10
N ILE A 25 -3.98 1.53 -4.36
CA ILE A 25 -4.86 0.75 -3.51
C ILE A 25 -5.03 -0.65 -4.11
N LEU A 26 -4.74 -1.68 -3.30
CA LEU A 26 -4.86 -3.08 -3.67
C LEU A 26 -5.97 -3.73 -2.83
N PRO A 27 -7.08 -4.19 -3.43
CA PRO A 27 -8.10 -4.94 -2.72
C PRO A 27 -7.55 -6.31 -2.32
N LEU A 28 -7.88 -6.74 -1.10
CA LEU A 28 -7.50 -8.04 -0.55
C LEU A 28 -8.71 -8.97 -0.60
N LYS A 29 -8.53 -10.16 -1.19
CA LYS A 29 -9.54 -11.22 -1.21
C LYS A 29 -9.01 -12.49 -0.60
N HIS A 30 -7.96 -13.05 -1.21
CA HIS A 30 -7.29 -14.28 -0.78
C HIS A 30 -5.83 -14.00 -0.46
N ALA A 31 -5.62 -12.96 0.35
CA ALA A 31 -4.31 -12.42 0.68
C ALA A 31 -3.50 -13.37 1.58
N ASN A 32 -2.36 -13.85 1.06
CA ASN A 32 -1.29 -14.43 1.85
C ASN A 32 -0.18 -13.40 2.07
N ARG A 33 0.31 -13.26 3.31
CA ARG A 33 1.21 -12.18 3.73
C ARG A 33 2.43 -12.73 4.45
N GLN A 34 3.61 -12.26 4.05
CA GLN A 34 4.87 -12.47 4.75
C GLN A 34 5.44 -11.11 5.13
N PHE A 35 5.74 -10.92 6.42
CA PHE A 35 6.20 -9.65 6.96
C PHE A 35 6.92 -9.90 8.30
N ASN A 36 7.61 -8.88 8.81
CA ASN A 36 8.17 -8.91 10.15
C ASN A 36 7.15 -8.34 11.16
N PRO A 37 6.62 -9.14 12.10
CA PRO A 37 5.63 -8.67 13.07
C PRO A 37 6.21 -7.69 14.11
N GLN A 38 7.53 -7.66 14.30
CA GLN A 38 8.19 -6.80 15.29
C GLN A 38 8.38 -5.36 14.80
N THR A 39 8.15 -5.09 13.52
CA THR A 39 8.38 -3.78 12.89
C THR A 39 7.08 -3.04 12.55
N LEU A 40 5.93 -3.59 12.92
CA LEU A 40 4.62 -2.99 12.64
C LEU A 40 4.44 -1.64 13.33
N GLN A 41 3.78 -0.71 12.63
CA GLN A 41 3.59 0.66 13.09
C GLN A 41 2.12 1.02 13.03
N PRO A 42 1.39 1.02 14.15
CA PRO A 42 -0.01 1.42 14.16
C PRO A 42 -0.17 2.86 13.68
N LEU A 43 -1.11 3.10 12.77
CA LEU A 43 -1.49 4.40 12.24
C LEU A 43 -2.92 4.74 12.66
N GLY A 44 -3.20 4.60 13.96
CA GLY A 44 -4.51 4.87 14.55
C GLY A 44 -5.64 4.08 13.89
N ASP A 45 -6.74 4.76 13.57
CA ASP A 45 -7.93 4.14 12.98
C ASP A 45 -7.79 3.80 11.50
N LEU A 46 -6.74 4.27 10.84
CA LEU A 46 -6.49 3.97 9.43
C LEU A 46 -5.99 2.55 9.24
N GLY A 47 -5.26 2.01 10.22
CA GLY A 47 -4.75 0.66 10.23
C GLY A 47 -3.29 0.60 10.68
N THR A 48 -2.49 -0.22 10.01
CA THR A 48 -1.11 -0.50 10.43
C THR A 48 -0.17 -0.39 9.25
N VAL A 49 0.95 0.30 9.43
CA VAL A 49 2.04 0.33 8.45
C VAL A 49 2.94 -0.87 8.64
N TYR A 50 3.20 -1.55 7.53
CA TYR A 50 4.09 -2.68 7.38
C TYR A 50 5.33 -2.19 6.63
N PRO A 51 6.48 -2.00 7.30
CA PRO A 51 7.69 -1.51 6.63
C PRO A 51 8.16 -2.44 5.50
N THR A 52 8.13 -3.74 5.75
CA THR A 52 8.37 -4.78 4.75
C THR A 52 7.15 -5.69 4.66
N LEU A 53 6.71 -5.99 3.44
CA LEU A 53 5.54 -6.82 3.19
C LEU A 53 5.67 -7.51 1.85
N ARG A 54 5.56 -8.82 1.84
CA ARG A 54 5.28 -9.60 0.63
C ARG A 54 3.86 -10.12 0.70
N LEU A 55 3.06 -9.75 -0.29
CA LEU A 55 1.64 -10.01 -0.36
C LEU A 55 1.33 -10.73 -1.67
N VAL A 56 0.62 -11.85 -1.57
CA VAL A 56 0.15 -12.63 -2.73
C VAL A 56 -1.36 -12.70 -2.65
N ASP A 57 -2.04 -12.36 -3.74
CA ASP A 57 -3.49 -12.39 -3.84
C ASP A 57 -3.93 -12.79 -5.27
N ASP A 58 -5.23 -12.70 -5.54
CA ASP A 58 -5.86 -12.99 -6.82
C ASP A 58 -5.32 -12.10 -7.94
N TRP A 59 -4.96 -10.85 -7.64
CA TRP A 59 -4.41 -9.92 -8.61
C TRP A 59 -2.93 -10.15 -8.92
N GLY A 60 -2.20 -10.86 -8.06
CA GLY A 60 -0.76 -11.11 -8.25
C GLY A 60 0.05 -11.02 -6.97
N VAL A 61 1.24 -10.43 -7.09
CA VAL A 61 2.23 -10.33 -6.00
C VAL A 61 2.68 -8.89 -5.81
N LEU A 62 2.64 -8.40 -4.58
CA LEU A 62 3.19 -7.10 -4.18
C LEU A 62 4.34 -7.36 -3.22
N GLU A 63 5.50 -6.80 -3.53
CA GLU A 63 6.69 -6.81 -2.69
C GLU A 63 7.00 -5.39 -2.27
N VAL A 64 7.12 -5.18 -0.96
CA VAL A 64 7.28 -3.87 -0.33
C VAL A 64 8.49 -3.87 0.58
N GLU A 65 9.31 -2.85 0.41
CA GLU A 65 10.54 -2.59 1.16
C GLU A 65 10.51 -1.22 1.85
N ASP A 66 9.66 -0.29 1.40
CA ASP A 66 9.56 1.08 1.93
C ASP A 66 8.14 1.43 2.42
N GLY A 67 7.49 0.46 3.05
CA GLY A 67 6.24 0.65 3.76
C GLY A 67 4.96 0.47 2.92
N ALA A 68 3.99 -0.21 3.52
CA ALA A 68 2.61 -0.29 3.04
C ALA A 68 1.63 -0.09 4.21
N LEU A 69 0.55 0.63 3.98
CA LEU A 69 -0.54 0.76 4.94
C LEU A 69 -1.56 -0.36 4.71
N MET A 70 -1.72 -1.25 5.68
CA MET A 70 -2.82 -2.19 5.71
C MET A 70 -4.02 -1.55 6.41
N GLY A 71 -5.15 -1.50 5.73
CA GLY A 71 -6.38 -0.95 6.30
C GLY A 71 -6.81 -1.71 7.56
N LYS A 72 -7.46 -1.04 8.50
CA LYS A 72 -7.94 -1.61 9.77
C LYS A 72 -8.80 -2.87 9.58
N GLU A 73 -9.65 -2.90 8.56
CA GLU A 73 -10.48 -4.07 8.21
C GLU A 73 -9.73 -5.16 7.44
N MET A 74 -8.45 -4.95 7.12
CA MET A 74 -7.62 -5.84 6.31
C MET A 74 -8.25 -6.23 4.96
N LYS A 75 -9.09 -5.34 4.40
CA LYS A 75 -9.71 -5.50 3.08
C LYS A 75 -8.92 -4.84 1.96
N THR A 76 -8.02 -3.93 2.29
CA THR A 76 -7.18 -3.21 1.33
C THR A 76 -5.79 -2.99 1.90
N THR A 77 -4.82 -2.96 1.01
CA THR A 77 -3.46 -2.49 1.28
C THR A 77 -3.16 -1.31 0.37
N THR A 78 -2.47 -0.31 0.89
CA THR A 78 -2.13 0.92 0.19
C THR A 78 -0.62 1.14 0.20
N VAL A 79 -0.05 1.49 -0.96
CA VAL A 79 1.35 1.92 -1.09
C VAL A 79 1.41 3.30 -1.73
N SER A 80 2.51 4.02 -1.55
CA SER A 80 2.69 5.33 -2.17
C SER A 80 2.82 5.19 -3.68
N ALA A 81 2.02 5.94 -4.44
CA ALA A 81 2.16 6.08 -5.88
C ALA A 81 3.00 7.31 -6.27
N ALA A 82 3.65 7.97 -5.30
CA ALA A 82 4.57 9.05 -5.60
C ALA A 82 5.76 8.53 -6.41
N GLY A 83 5.95 9.04 -7.62
CA GLY A 83 7.00 8.57 -8.53
C GLY A 83 6.76 7.16 -9.07
N ILE A 84 5.51 6.69 -9.11
CA ILE A 84 5.14 5.45 -9.78
C ILE A 84 5.60 5.47 -11.24
N ASP A 85 6.06 4.34 -11.72
CA ASP A 85 6.51 4.20 -13.09
C ASP A 85 5.33 4.26 -14.09
N PRO A 86 5.58 4.51 -15.39
CA PRO A 86 4.51 4.60 -16.38
C PRO A 86 3.66 3.33 -16.52
N SER A 87 4.18 2.15 -16.15
CA SER A 87 3.40 0.90 -16.18
C SER A 87 2.46 0.75 -14.97
N GLY A 88 2.68 1.52 -13.90
CA GLY A 88 1.92 1.40 -12.66
C GLY A 88 2.33 0.20 -11.81
N LEU A 89 3.38 -0.53 -12.19
CA LEU A 89 3.79 -1.79 -11.58
C LEU A 89 4.98 -1.62 -10.61
N LYS A 90 5.55 -0.43 -10.52
CA LYS A 90 6.66 -0.15 -9.61
C LYS A 90 6.59 1.25 -9.06
N GLY A 91 6.94 1.41 -7.79
CA GLY A 91 7.11 2.71 -7.16
C GLY A 91 8.29 2.72 -6.20
N ALA A 92 8.38 3.78 -5.39
CA ALA A 92 9.44 3.92 -4.41
C ALA A 92 9.33 2.82 -3.33
N GLY A 93 10.26 1.86 -3.39
CA GLY A 93 10.37 0.75 -2.44
C GLY A 93 9.18 -0.22 -2.45
N TRP A 94 8.54 -0.39 -3.60
CA TRP A 94 7.64 -1.52 -3.84
C TRP A 94 7.58 -1.90 -5.32
N HIS A 95 7.23 -3.15 -5.57
CA HIS A 95 7.00 -3.71 -6.90
C HIS A 95 5.76 -4.58 -6.93
N LEU A 96 4.99 -4.47 -8.00
CA LEU A 96 3.73 -5.15 -8.24
C LEU A 96 3.85 -6.00 -9.51
N THR A 97 3.68 -7.31 -9.35
CA THR A 97 3.56 -8.25 -10.46
C THR A 97 2.11 -8.66 -10.60
N LEU A 98 1.44 -8.20 -11.65
CA LEU A 98 0.04 -8.54 -11.92
C LEU A 98 -0.09 -9.86 -12.69
N LYS A 99 -1.12 -10.63 -12.34
CA LYS A 99 -1.55 -11.78 -13.14
C LYS A 99 -2.30 -11.30 -14.40
N PRO A 100 -2.34 -12.11 -15.47
CA PRO A 100 -3.14 -11.79 -16.66
C PRO A 100 -4.59 -11.48 -16.31
N GLY A 101 -5.16 -10.47 -16.97
CA GLY A 101 -6.53 -10.03 -16.71
C GLY A 101 -6.68 -9.10 -15.51
N TRP A 102 -5.58 -8.62 -14.92
CA TRP A 102 -5.57 -7.55 -13.92
C TRP A 102 -4.82 -6.34 -14.44
N THR A 103 -5.30 -5.15 -14.09
CA THR A 103 -4.68 -3.88 -14.48
C THR A 103 -4.74 -2.87 -13.34
N VAL A 104 -3.81 -1.92 -13.39
CA VAL A 104 -3.87 -0.71 -12.57
C VAL A 104 -4.76 0.31 -13.28
N ARG A 105 -5.71 0.88 -12.54
CA ARG A 105 -6.68 1.88 -13.04
C ARG A 105 -6.58 3.15 -12.20
N ALA A 106 -7.09 4.26 -12.72
CA ALA A 106 -7.21 5.48 -11.93
C ALA A 106 -8.15 5.25 -10.74
N GLY A 107 -7.74 5.72 -9.56
CA GLY A 107 -8.51 5.70 -8.32
C GLY A 107 -9.45 6.90 -8.20
N SER A 108 -10.06 7.06 -7.03
CA SER A 108 -11.06 8.10 -6.78
C SER A 108 -10.51 9.52 -6.80
N ARG A 109 -9.23 9.72 -6.42
CA ARG A 109 -8.55 11.03 -6.46
C ARG A 109 -7.54 11.08 -7.59
N LYS A 110 -7.24 12.28 -8.05
CA LYS A 110 -6.23 12.49 -9.09
C LYS A 110 -4.87 12.03 -8.57
N GLY A 111 -4.25 11.09 -9.29
CA GLY A 111 -2.97 10.48 -8.92
C GLY A 111 -3.09 9.27 -8.02
N ASP A 112 -4.30 8.93 -7.56
CA ASP A 112 -4.55 7.63 -6.95
C ASP A 112 -4.76 6.58 -8.02
N PHE A 113 -4.46 5.35 -7.65
CA PHE A 113 -4.58 4.18 -8.49
C PHE A 113 -5.23 3.04 -7.71
N VAL A 114 -5.88 2.13 -8.43
CA VAL A 114 -6.49 0.93 -7.87
C VAL A 114 -6.23 -0.27 -8.76
N VAL A 115 -5.93 -1.41 -8.16
CA VAL A 115 -5.82 -2.68 -8.88
C VAL A 115 -7.22 -3.26 -9.09
N GLY A 116 -7.57 -3.56 -10.33
CA GLY A 116 -8.85 -4.17 -10.69
C GLY A 116 -8.72 -5.19 -11.80
N SER A 117 -9.65 -6.13 -11.89
CA SER A 117 -9.69 -7.06 -13.02
C SER A 117 -10.01 -6.28 -14.29
N ALA A 118 -9.32 -6.57 -15.39
CA ALA A 118 -9.53 -5.95 -16.71
C ALA A 118 -10.93 -6.25 -17.28
N GLY A 119 -11.66 -7.22 -16.73
CA GLY A 119 -12.92 -7.74 -17.25
C GLY A 119 -14.18 -7.48 -16.42
N ALA A 120 -14.26 -6.41 -15.63
CA ALA A 120 -15.55 -5.96 -15.11
C ALA A 120 -16.25 -5.07 -16.17
N PRO A 121 -17.35 -5.53 -16.80
CA PRO A 121 -18.23 -4.68 -17.60
C PRO A 121 -18.95 -3.63 -16.74
#